data_AF-A0A2V9YH82-F1
#
_entry.id   AF-A0A2V9YH82-F1
#
_cell.length_a   1.000
_cell.length_b   1.000
_cell.length_c   1.000
_cell.angle_alpha   90.00
_cell.angle_beta   90.00
_cell.angle_gamma   90.00
#
_symmetry.space_group_name_H-M   'P 1'
#
loop_
_entity.id
_entity.type
_entity.pdbx_description
1 polymer ?
#
loop_
_entity_poly.entity_id
_entity_poly.type
_entity_poly.pdbx_seq_one_letter_code
_entity_poly.pdbx_strand_id
1 'polypeptide(L)'
;MKRIFLALFITLFALVLSNSAFANSVSLTLESVHQDHYYFSINGSSSFSTMMCDSYDNHIYFGETWTATKSPFLAGIANGLFGPTKALDYKAAGLIYKSMITGSLTTLQAQWAIWGLFSTNAQHSSGFVTYGGATTDATYLTLAQTASNSAYSGLVLYTPLNGKPGCGPQEFIGYSPVPEPGSLTLLGTGLIGLAGIVRRKFVKV
;
A
#
# COMPACT_ATOMS: atom_id res chain seq x y z
N MET A 1 -16.13 -23.10 34.84
CA MET A 1 -15.02 -23.68 34.04
C MET A 1 -15.27 -23.63 32.53
N LYS A 2 -16.39 -24.16 31.97
CA LYS A 2 -16.63 -24.19 30.50
C LYS A 2 -16.60 -22.84 29.75
N ARG A 3 -17.05 -21.73 30.36
CA ARG A 3 -17.07 -20.39 29.72
C ARG A 3 -15.67 -19.78 29.56
N ILE A 4 -14.74 -20.08 30.47
CA ILE A 4 -13.36 -19.59 30.44
C ILE A 4 -12.57 -20.29 29.33
N PHE A 5 -12.78 -21.60 29.15
CA PHE A 5 -12.17 -22.36 28.05
C PHE A 5 -12.63 -21.88 26.67
N LEU A 6 -13.91 -21.53 26.50
CA LEU A 6 -14.41 -21.01 25.24
C LEU A 6 -13.84 -19.62 24.92
N ALA A 7 -13.73 -18.74 25.92
CA ALA A 7 -13.11 -17.42 25.75
C ALA A 7 -11.62 -17.53 25.38
N LEU A 8 -10.88 -18.43 26.06
CA LEU A 8 -9.49 -18.74 25.74
C LEU A 8 -9.31 -19.35 24.35
N PHE A 9 -10.24 -20.19 23.90
CA PHE A 9 -10.17 -20.79 22.57
C PHE A 9 -10.40 -19.74 21.48
N ILE A 10 -11.34 -18.82 21.68
CA ILE A 10 -11.63 -17.73 20.74
C ILE A 10 -10.45 -16.74 20.66
N THR A 11 -9.84 -16.37 21.79
CA THR A 11 -8.67 -15.47 21.79
C THR A 11 -7.44 -16.15 21.17
N LEU A 12 -7.21 -17.44 21.44
CA LEU A 12 -6.11 -18.19 20.85
C LEU A 12 -6.30 -18.35 19.33
N PHE A 13 -7.52 -18.60 18.86
CA PHE A 13 -7.81 -18.70 17.42
C PHE A 13 -7.67 -17.35 16.70
N ALA A 14 -8.03 -16.24 17.35
CA ALA A 14 -7.82 -14.90 16.82
C ALA A 14 -6.32 -14.55 16.68
N LEU A 15 -5.46 -15.02 17.59
CA LEU A 15 -4.00 -14.83 17.50
C LEU A 15 -3.36 -15.65 16.37
N VAL A 16 -3.90 -16.82 16.02
CA VAL A 16 -3.36 -17.69 14.96
C VAL A 16 -3.76 -17.20 13.55
N LEU A 17 -4.81 -16.40 13.44
CA LEU A 17 -5.30 -15.84 12.17
C LEU A 17 -4.64 -14.50 11.78
N SER A 18 -3.78 -13.92 12.63
CA SER A 18 -2.92 -12.81 12.25
C SER A 18 -1.84 -13.32 11.28
N ASN A 19 -2.17 -13.32 9.98
CA ASN A 19 -1.17 -13.44 8.93
C ASN A 19 -0.20 -12.26 9.08
N SER A 20 0.99 -12.54 9.60
CA SER A 20 2.11 -11.60 9.57
C SER A 20 2.35 -11.22 8.12
N ALA A 21 2.14 -9.95 7.79
CA ALA A 21 2.44 -9.44 6.46
C ALA A 21 3.97 -9.26 6.36
N PHE A 22 4.65 -10.28 5.84
CA PHE A 22 6.10 -10.26 5.67
C PHE A 22 6.49 -9.35 4.50
N ALA A 23 7.56 -8.56 4.70
CA ALA A 23 8.25 -7.90 3.61
C ALA A 23 8.99 -8.94 2.77
N ASN A 24 8.89 -8.88 1.44
CA ASN A 24 9.53 -9.82 0.53
C ASN A 24 10.27 -9.09 -0.59
N SER A 25 11.44 -9.58 -0.98
CA SER A 25 12.18 -9.01 -2.11
C SER A 25 11.53 -9.39 -3.43
N VAL A 26 11.39 -8.41 -4.33
CA VAL A 26 10.85 -8.58 -5.68
C VAL A 26 11.75 -7.91 -6.71
N SER A 27 11.75 -8.44 -7.92
CA SER A 27 12.34 -7.79 -9.09
C SER A 27 11.30 -6.86 -9.71
N LEU A 28 11.64 -5.58 -9.87
CA LEU A 28 10.84 -4.59 -10.58
C LEU A 28 11.51 -4.26 -11.90
N THR A 29 10.74 -4.31 -12.98
CA THR A 29 11.19 -3.88 -14.31
C THR A 29 10.25 -2.81 -14.83
N LEU A 30 10.78 -1.62 -15.18
CA LEU A 30 9.98 -0.55 -15.78
C LEU A 30 9.68 -0.89 -17.24
N GLU A 31 8.41 -1.14 -17.55
CA GLU A 31 7.97 -1.54 -18.90
C GLU A 31 7.50 -0.34 -19.73
N SER A 32 6.74 0.57 -19.11
CA SER A 32 6.25 1.77 -19.80
C SER A 32 5.87 2.90 -18.83
N VAL A 33 5.79 4.11 -19.37
CA VAL A 33 5.33 5.31 -18.68
C VAL A 33 4.34 6.01 -19.59
N HIS A 34 3.10 6.18 -19.12
CA HIS A 34 2.05 6.88 -19.88
C HIS A 34 1.33 7.89 -19.00
N GLN A 35 1.44 9.17 -19.34
CA GLN A 35 0.82 10.28 -18.57
C GLN A 35 1.15 10.18 -17.06
N ASP A 36 2.42 9.94 -16.75
CA ASP A 36 2.94 9.75 -15.39
C ASP A 36 2.41 8.53 -14.62
N HIS A 37 1.78 7.57 -15.31
CA HIS A 37 1.62 6.22 -14.79
C HIS A 37 2.87 5.40 -15.09
N TYR A 38 3.45 4.81 -14.05
CA TYR A 38 4.53 3.85 -14.19
C TYR A 38 3.96 2.43 -14.20
N TYR A 39 4.27 1.67 -15.24
CA TYR A 39 3.85 0.29 -15.39
C TYR A 39 5.03 -0.63 -15.16
N PHE A 40 4.91 -1.48 -14.14
CA PHE A 40 5.96 -2.39 -13.73
C PHE A 40 5.58 -3.84 -13.96
N SER A 41 6.51 -4.60 -14.54
CA SER A 41 6.57 -6.05 -14.40
C SER A 41 7.17 -6.39 -13.03
N ILE A 42 6.44 -7.19 -12.25
CA ILE A 42 6.90 -7.67 -10.94
C ILE A 42 7.28 -9.14 -11.10
N ASN A 43 8.53 -9.48 -10.82
CA ASN A 43 9.08 -10.84 -10.97
C ASN A 43 8.85 -11.46 -12.36
N GLY A 44 8.90 -10.64 -13.42
CA GLY A 44 8.69 -11.11 -14.80
C GLY A 44 7.21 -11.35 -15.16
N SER A 45 6.26 -10.88 -14.33
CA SER A 45 4.84 -10.95 -14.63
C SER A 45 4.48 -10.16 -15.90
N SER A 46 3.68 -10.77 -16.78
CA SER A 46 3.06 -10.09 -17.92
C SER A 46 1.85 -9.23 -17.54
N SER A 47 1.35 -9.36 -16.31
CA SER A 47 0.35 -8.44 -15.75
C SER A 47 1.07 -7.29 -15.06
N PHE A 48 1.01 -6.12 -15.70
CA PHE A 48 1.71 -4.93 -15.21
C PHE A 48 0.96 -4.26 -14.07
N SER A 49 1.70 -3.86 -13.05
CA SER A 49 1.18 -3.10 -11.92
C SER A 49 1.43 -1.61 -12.14
N THR A 50 0.36 -0.83 -12.04
CA THR A 50 0.48 0.63 -12.03
C THR A 50 0.92 1.11 -10.65
N MET A 51 1.91 2.00 -10.63
CA MET A 51 2.49 2.56 -9.41
C MET A 51 2.76 4.06 -9.59
N MET A 52 2.93 4.78 -8.47
CA MET A 52 3.44 6.16 -8.47
C MET A 52 4.82 6.23 -7.82
N CYS A 53 5.66 7.09 -8.37
CA CYS A 53 7.00 7.36 -7.87
C CYS A 53 6.94 8.36 -6.70
N ASP A 54 7.72 8.16 -5.66
CA ASP A 54 7.89 9.15 -4.57
C ASP A 54 9.26 9.81 -4.54
N SER A 55 10.15 9.43 -5.46
CA SER A 55 11.56 9.80 -5.46
C SER A 55 11.97 10.54 -6.74
N TYR A 56 11.48 11.77 -6.87
CA TYR A 56 11.73 12.66 -8.00
C TYR A 56 13.21 12.80 -8.40
N ASP A 57 14.10 12.87 -7.41
CA ASP A 57 15.53 13.11 -7.64
C ASP A 57 16.29 11.84 -8.07
N ASN A 58 15.68 10.66 -7.90
CA ASN A 58 16.20 9.41 -8.41
C ASN A 58 15.81 9.27 -9.88
N HIS A 59 16.62 8.60 -10.69
CA HIS A 59 16.39 8.45 -12.11
C HIS A 59 16.36 6.97 -12.48
N ILE A 60 15.40 6.60 -13.32
CA ILE A 60 15.28 5.26 -13.89
C ILE A 60 15.03 5.35 -15.39
N TYR A 61 15.33 4.27 -16.11
CA TYR A 61 15.17 4.17 -17.56
C TYR A 61 14.24 3.03 -17.96
N PHE A 62 13.65 3.12 -19.15
CA PHE A 62 12.84 2.03 -19.70
C PHE A 62 13.63 0.72 -19.81
N GLY A 63 13.02 -0.38 -19.40
CA GLY A 63 13.64 -1.71 -19.34
C GLY A 63 14.59 -1.89 -18.15
N GLU A 64 14.85 -0.85 -17.35
CA GLU A 64 15.68 -0.98 -16.16
C GLU A 64 15.02 -1.92 -15.15
N THR A 65 15.85 -2.78 -14.56
CA THR A 65 15.42 -3.77 -13.58
C THR A 65 16.22 -3.65 -12.29
N TRP A 66 15.56 -3.63 -11.15
CA TRP A 66 16.20 -3.63 -9.84
C TRP A 66 15.41 -4.45 -8.81
N THR A 67 16.09 -4.77 -7.71
CA THR A 67 15.47 -5.47 -6.57
C THR A 67 14.92 -4.46 -5.58
N ALA A 68 13.66 -4.65 -5.18
CA ALA A 68 12.98 -3.85 -4.17
C ALA A 68 12.37 -4.74 -3.08
N THR A 69 12.33 -4.22 -1.86
CA THR A 69 11.56 -4.80 -0.76
C THR A 69 10.10 -4.37 -0.91
N LYS A 70 9.21 -5.34 -1.17
CA LYS A 70 7.77 -5.16 -1.17
C LYS A 70 7.24 -5.29 0.26
N SER A 71 6.70 -4.21 0.81
CA SER A 71 6.17 -4.17 2.18
C SER A 71 4.73 -3.65 2.22
N PRO A 72 3.91 -4.10 3.18
CA PRO A 72 2.68 -3.38 3.52
C PRO A 72 3.00 -1.92 3.83
N PHE A 73 2.24 -1.00 3.27
CA PHE A 73 2.61 0.42 3.22
C PHE A 73 3.10 0.98 4.56
N LEU A 74 2.26 0.92 5.61
CA LEU A 74 2.59 1.46 6.92
C LEU A 74 3.80 0.78 7.59
N ALA A 75 3.99 -0.52 7.35
CA ALA A 75 5.13 -1.26 7.88
C ALA A 75 6.43 -0.95 7.11
N GLY A 76 6.31 -0.63 5.81
CA GLY A 76 7.43 -0.28 4.95
C GLY A 76 8.06 1.07 5.28
N ILE A 77 7.29 2.05 5.76
CA ILE A 77 7.72 3.43 6.04
C ILE A 77 9.02 3.49 6.87
N ALA A 78 9.15 2.65 7.89
CA ALA A 78 10.32 2.68 8.77
C ALA A 78 11.64 2.39 8.03
N ASN A 79 11.58 1.61 6.96
CA ASN A 79 12.73 1.23 6.13
C ASN A 79 12.64 1.82 4.71
N GLY A 80 11.70 2.74 4.47
CA GLY A 80 11.52 3.39 3.17
C GLY A 80 12.72 4.24 2.79
N LEU A 81 12.81 4.63 1.52
CA LEU A 81 13.94 5.37 0.95
C LEU A 81 14.26 6.66 1.74
N PHE A 82 13.24 7.35 2.24
CA PHE A 82 13.36 8.61 2.98
C PHE A 82 13.38 8.44 4.51
N GLY A 83 13.24 7.21 5.00
CA GLY A 83 13.32 6.85 6.40
C GLY A 83 12.12 7.31 7.26
N PRO A 84 12.15 6.97 8.57
CA PRO A 84 11.00 7.14 9.47
C PRO A 84 10.69 8.59 9.81
N THR A 85 11.63 9.52 9.63
CA THR A 85 11.40 10.96 9.86
C THR A 85 10.39 11.56 8.87
N LYS A 86 10.16 10.88 7.74
CA LYS A 86 9.17 11.22 6.72
C LYS A 86 7.87 10.43 6.83
N ALA A 87 7.57 9.86 8.00
CA ALA A 87 6.38 9.02 8.18
C ALA A 87 5.06 9.75 7.89
N LEU A 88 4.96 11.05 8.20
CA LEU A 88 3.76 11.83 7.90
C LEU A 88 3.64 12.09 6.38
N ASP A 89 4.75 12.40 5.73
CA ASP A 89 4.85 12.61 4.27
C ASP A 89 4.47 11.32 3.53
N TYR A 90 4.97 10.15 3.95
CA TYR A 90 4.53 8.86 3.42
C TYR A 90 3.03 8.65 3.60
N LYS A 91 2.49 8.90 4.78
CA LYS A 91 1.04 8.81 4.99
C LYS A 91 0.26 9.73 4.05
N ALA A 92 0.69 10.97 3.86
CA ALA A 92 0.06 11.87 2.89
C ALA A 92 0.13 11.29 1.47
N ALA A 93 1.31 10.81 1.05
CA ALA A 93 1.50 10.21 -0.27
C ALA A 93 0.61 8.98 -0.52
N GLY A 94 0.45 8.12 0.49
CA GLY A 94 -0.46 6.98 0.42
C GLY A 94 -1.92 7.40 0.22
N LEU A 95 -2.38 8.44 0.91
CA LEU A 95 -3.74 8.97 0.75
C LEU A 95 -3.94 9.68 -0.60
N ILE A 96 -2.91 10.39 -1.09
CA ILE A 96 -2.91 10.99 -2.43
C ILE A 96 -3.04 9.90 -3.49
N TYR A 97 -2.23 8.84 -3.40
CA TYR A 97 -2.30 7.70 -4.31
C TYR A 97 -3.67 7.00 -4.26
N LYS A 98 -4.22 6.81 -3.05
CA LYS A 98 -5.60 6.30 -2.88
C LYS A 98 -6.63 7.19 -3.58
N SER A 99 -6.47 8.50 -3.51
CA SER A 99 -7.41 9.45 -4.11
C SER A 99 -7.30 9.49 -5.63
N MET A 100 -6.10 9.24 -6.17
CA MET A 100 -5.88 9.08 -7.60
C MET A 100 -6.57 7.82 -8.14
N ILE A 101 -6.38 6.66 -7.49
CA ILE A 101 -7.01 5.42 -7.94
C ILE A 101 -8.55 5.43 -7.81
N THR A 102 -9.11 6.28 -6.95
CA THR A 102 -10.58 6.48 -6.86
C THR A 102 -11.10 7.58 -7.79
N GLY A 103 -10.23 8.23 -8.56
CA GLY A 103 -10.59 9.29 -9.51
C GLY A 103 -10.84 10.67 -8.90
N SER A 104 -10.53 10.87 -7.61
CA SER A 104 -10.67 12.18 -6.96
C SER A 104 -9.54 13.15 -7.31
N LEU A 105 -8.38 12.61 -7.66
CA LEU A 105 -7.23 13.35 -8.19
C LEU A 105 -6.86 12.80 -9.57
N THR A 106 -6.44 13.68 -10.47
CA THR A 106 -5.79 13.23 -11.71
C THR A 106 -4.39 12.70 -11.40
N THR A 107 -3.84 11.85 -12.27
CA THR A 107 -2.49 11.29 -12.14
C THR A 107 -1.43 12.38 -12.01
N LEU A 108 -1.50 13.42 -12.83
CA LEU A 108 -0.57 14.55 -12.81
C LEU A 108 -0.61 15.32 -11.48
N GLN A 109 -1.81 15.62 -10.98
CA GLN A 109 -1.96 16.27 -9.68
C GLN A 109 -1.37 15.41 -8.56
N ALA A 110 -1.68 14.12 -8.58
CA ALA A 110 -1.22 13.18 -7.56
C ALA A 110 0.30 12.98 -7.61
N GLN A 111 0.88 12.81 -8.79
CA GLN A 111 2.32 12.57 -8.98
C GLN A 111 3.15 13.79 -8.57
N TRP A 112 2.74 14.99 -8.99
CA TRP A 112 3.45 16.22 -8.61
C TRP A 112 3.34 16.53 -7.11
N ALA A 113 2.19 16.28 -6.50
CA ALA A 113 2.02 16.40 -5.05
C ALA A 113 2.95 15.43 -4.31
N ILE A 114 2.92 14.14 -4.65
CA ILE A 114 3.79 13.14 -4.02
C ILE A 114 5.26 13.53 -4.13
N TRP A 115 5.73 13.95 -5.32
CA TRP A 115 7.11 14.41 -5.46
C TRP A 115 7.42 15.63 -4.60
N GLY A 116 6.48 16.56 -4.44
CA GLY A 116 6.63 17.74 -3.57
C GLY A 116 6.79 17.40 -2.09
N LEU A 117 6.21 16.29 -1.62
CA LEU A 117 6.37 15.83 -0.23
C LEU A 117 7.82 15.41 0.07
N PHE A 118 8.55 14.91 -0.92
CA PHE A 118 9.87 14.29 -0.72
C PHE A 118 11.04 15.04 -1.37
N SER A 119 10.78 15.97 -2.29
CA SER A 119 11.83 16.68 -3.02
C SER A 119 11.58 18.18 -3.13
N THR A 120 12.55 18.97 -2.64
CA THR A 120 12.57 20.42 -2.86
C THR A 120 12.79 20.77 -4.34
N ASN A 121 13.49 19.94 -5.11
CA ASN A 121 13.64 20.15 -6.55
C ASN A 121 12.31 20.01 -7.27
N ALA A 122 11.47 19.05 -6.85
CA ALA A 122 10.11 18.94 -7.36
C ALA A 122 9.27 20.18 -7.00
N GLN A 123 9.35 20.67 -5.76
CA GLN A 123 8.65 21.88 -5.33
C GLN A 123 9.00 23.13 -6.15
N HIS A 124 10.23 23.21 -6.66
CA HIS A 124 10.68 24.31 -7.53
C HIS A 124 10.34 24.11 -9.02
N SER A 125 9.80 22.96 -9.40
CA SER A 125 9.36 22.72 -10.77
C SER A 125 8.06 23.46 -11.09
N SER A 126 7.93 23.93 -12.33
CA SER A 126 6.70 24.53 -12.85
C SER A 126 5.52 23.55 -12.82
N GLY A 127 5.78 22.24 -12.93
CA GLY A 127 4.76 21.20 -12.83
C GLY A 127 4.08 21.18 -11.45
N PHE A 128 4.85 21.33 -10.37
CA PHE A 128 4.31 21.37 -9.02
C PHE A 128 3.31 22.52 -8.83
N VAL A 129 3.61 23.69 -9.38
CA VAL A 129 2.69 24.84 -9.34
C VAL A 129 1.49 24.61 -10.26
N THR A 130 1.73 24.17 -11.50
CA THR A 130 0.70 24.00 -12.53
C THR A 130 -0.38 23.00 -12.11
N TYR A 131 0.02 21.91 -11.44
CA TYR A 131 -0.88 20.86 -11.01
C TYR A 131 -1.33 20.99 -9.54
N GLY A 132 -1.07 22.14 -8.90
CA GLY A 132 -1.59 22.42 -7.55
C GLY A 132 -0.99 21.52 -6.47
N GLY A 133 0.27 21.12 -6.61
CA GLY A 133 0.97 20.25 -5.66
C GLY A 133 0.95 20.81 -4.24
N ALA A 134 1.25 22.10 -4.05
CA ALA A 134 1.27 22.72 -2.71
C ALA A 134 -0.08 22.63 -1.97
N THR A 135 -1.19 22.85 -2.68
CA THR A 135 -2.54 22.73 -2.10
C THR A 135 -2.88 21.29 -1.76
N THR A 136 -2.48 20.36 -2.63
CA THR A 136 -2.67 18.92 -2.41
C THR A 136 -1.87 18.47 -1.20
N ASP A 137 -0.58 18.78 -1.13
CA ASP A 137 0.30 18.43 0.00
C ASP A 137 -0.28 18.93 1.33
N ALA A 138 -0.65 20.21 1.43
CA ALA A 138 -1.21 20.77 2.66
C ALA A 138 -2.49 20.06 3.11
N THR A 139 -3.36 19.71 2.16
CA THR A 139 -4.61 18.99 2.42
C THR A 139 -4.32 17.58 2.95
N TYR A 140 -3.48 16.83 2.25
CA TYR A 140 -3.23 15.42 2.57
C TYR A 140 -2.29 15.22 3.75
N LEU A 141 -1.37 16.15 4.03
CA LEU A 141 -0.61 16.17 5.29
C LEU A 141 -1.54 16.35 6.49
N THR A 142 -2.56 17.21 6.38
CA THR A 142 -3.56 17.39 7.43
C THR A 142 -4.40 16.12 7.62
N LEU A 143 -4.88 15.52 6.53
CA LEU A 143 -5.63 14.26 6.59
C LEU A 143 -4.80 13.11 7.18
N ALA A 144 -3.51 13.03 6.83
CA ALA A 144 -2.59 11.99 7.30
C ALA A 144 -2.39 11.98 8.82
N GLN A 145 -2.55 13.13 9.49
CA GLN A 145 -2.45 13.24 10.95
C GLN A 145 -3.56 12.47 11.68
N THR A 146 -4.74 12.37 11.07
CA THR A 146 -5.94 11.81 11.72
C THR A 146 -6.47 10.54 11.06
N ALA A 147 -6.02 10.22 9.86
CA ALA A 147 -6.42 9.02 9.13
C ALA A 147 -6.08 7.73 9.91
N SER A 148 -7.08 6.86 10.05
CA SER A 148 -6.92 5.53 10.63
C SER A 148 -6.04 4.64 9.75
N ASN A 149 -5.42 3.62 10.36
CA ASN A 149 -4.58 2.66 9.61
C ASN A 149 -5.32 1.95 8.47
N SER A 150 -6.65 1.79 8.60
CA SER A 150 -7.50 1.21 7.56
C SER A 150 -7.54 2.02 6.26
N ALA A 151 -7.28 3.33 6.30
CA ALA A 151 -7.22 4.18 5.11
C ALA A 151 -6.10 3.78 4.14
N TYR A 152 -5.09 3.08 4.65
CA TYR A 152 -3.91 2.61 3.90
C TYR A 152 -4.03 1.14 3.47
N SER A 153 -5.20 0.51 3.68
CA SER A 153 -5.40 -0.89 3.32
C SER A 153 -5.22 -1.12 1.81
N GLY A 154 -4.46 -2.17 1.48
CA GLY A 154 -4.10 -2.53 0.10
C GLY A 154 -2.97 -1.69 -0.51
N LEU A 155 -2.50 -0.65 0.17
CA LEU A 155 -1.29 0.05 -0.25
C LEU A 155 -0.04 -0.79 0.02
N VAL A 156 0.92 -0.68 -0.89
CA VAL A 156 2.20 -1.38 -0.84
C VAL A 156 3.31 -0.38 -1.12
N LEU A 157 4.40 -0.46 -0.35
CA LEU A 157 5.63 0.30 -0.59
C LEU A 157 6.69 -0.63 -1.19
N TYR A 158 7.32 -0.19 -2.27
CA TYR A 158 8.39 -0.90 -2.96
C TYR A 158 9.70 -0.12 -2.82
N THR A 159 10.47 -0.46 -1.79
CA THR A 159 11.71 0.25 -1.46
C THR A 159 12.91 -0.43 -2.13
N PRO A 160 13.71 0.25 -2.96
CA PRO A 160 14.87 -0.36 -3.61
C PRO A 160 15.94 -0.76 -2.60
N LEU A 161 16.59 -1.92 -2.78
CA LEU A 161 17.61 -2.41 -1.84
C LEU A 161 18.90 -1.56 -1.84
N ASN A 162 19.22 -0.91 -2.97
CA ASN A 162 20.44 -0.14 -3.18
C ASN A 162 20.16 1.32 -3.58
N GLY A 163 18.96 1.83 -3.28
CA GLY A 163 18.59 3.22 -3.53
C GLY A 163 18.84 4.11 -2.31
N LYS A 164 19.11 5.38 -2.57
CA LYS A 164 19.07 6.46 -1.58
C LYS A 164 18.48 7.72 -2.24
N PRO A 165 17.96 8.70 -1.48
CA PRO A 165 17.44 9.92 -2.07
C PRO A 165 18.47 10.58 -3.01
N GLY A 166 18.09 10.78 -4.28
CA GLY A 166 18.92 11.36 -5.33
C GLY A 166 19.97 10.43 -5.97
N CYS A 167 20.01 9.14 -5.63
CA CYS A 167 20.99 8.22 -6.20
C CYS A 167 20.50 6.76 -6.21
N GLY A 168 20.65 6.10 -7.36
CA GLY A 168 20.20 4.73 -7.56
C GLY A 168 18.70 4.64 -7.90
N PRO A 169 18.12 3.43 -7.85
CA PRO A 169 16.75 3.19 -8.28
C PRO A 169 15.71 3.96 -7.45
N GLN A 170 14.52 4.13 -8.02
CA GLN A 170 13.39 4.81 -7.40
C GLN A 170 12.59 3.90 -6.45
N GLU A 171 11.96 4.52 -5.46
CA GLU A 171 10.90 3.95 -4.61
C GLU A 171 9.51 4.25 -5.19
N PHE A 172 8.60 3.28 -5.01
CA PHE A 172 7.27 3.31 -5.59
C PHE A 172 6.18 2.93 -4.59
N ILE A 173 5.03 3.58 -4.74
CA ILE A 173 3.79 3.26 -4.05
C ILE A 173 2.87 2.54 -5.04
N GLY A 174 2.46 1.33 -4.68
CA GLY A 174 1.54 0.52 -5.46
C GLY A 174 0.28 0.15 -4.69
N TYR A 175 -0.68 -0.47 -5.40
CA TYR A 175 -1.90 -0.99 -4.81
C TYR A 175 -2.03 -2.47 -5.12
N SER A 176 -2.19 -3.28 -4.08
CA SER A 176 -2.54 -4.68 -4.17
C SER A 176 -3.81 -4.86 -3.35
N PRO A 177 -4.99 -5.06 -3.96
CA PRO A 177 -6.21 -5.28 -3.20
C PRO A 177 -5.96 -6.44 -2.24
N VAL A 178 -6.18 -6.20 -0.94
CA VAL A 178 -6.10 -7.27 0.06
C VAL A 178 -7.26 -8.20 -0.28
N PRO A 179 -7.00 -9.46 -0.66
CA PRO A 179 -8.08 -10.42 -0.80
C PRO A 179 -8.76 -10.47 0.57
N GLU A 180 -10.05 -10.15 0.62
CA GLU A 180 -10.83 -10.40 1.83
C GLU A 180 -10.54 -11.86 2.23
N PRO A 181 -10.11 -12.12 3.47
CA PRO A 181 -9.72 -13.46 3.84
C PRO A 181 -10.88 -14.39 3.52
N GLY A 182 -10.67 -15.36 2.62
CA GLY A 182 -11.66 -16.41 2.37
C GLY A 182 -12.07 -17.12 3.67
N SER A 183 -11.28 -16.96 4.74
CA SER A 183 -11.60 -17.27 6.12
C SER A 183 -12.89 -16.66 6.64
N LEU A 184 -13.31 -15.45 6.24
CA LEU A 184 -14.61 -14.87 6.64
C LEU A 184 -15.77 -15.61 5.96
N THR A 185 -15.63 -15.92 4.68
CA THR A 185 -16.58 -16.75 3.93
C THR A 185 -16.61 -18.18 4.45
N LEU A 186 -15.44 -18.76 4.79
CA LEU A 186 -15.29 -20.10 5.35
C LEU A 186 -15.80 -20.19 6.79
N LEU A 187 -15.57 -19.16 7.60
CA LEU A 187 -16.12 -19.05 8.95
C LEU A 187 -17.64 -18.87 8.89
N GLY A 188 -18.14 -18.01 7.99
CA GLY A 188 -19.57 -17.81 7.76
C GLY A 188 -20.27 -19.09 7.30
N THR A 189 -19.71 -19.78 6.31
CA THR A 189 -20.23 -21.07 5.85
C THR A 189 -20.08 -22.18 6.89
N GLY A 190 -19.00 -22.17 7.67
CA GLY A 190 -18.77 -23.08 8.79
C GLY A 190 -19.80 -22.92 9.91
N LEU A 191 -20.15 -21.68 10.27
CA LEU A 191 -21.19 -21.35 11.25
C LEU A 191 -22.58 -21.76 10.76
N ILE A 192 -22.89 -21.56 9.47
CA ILE A 192 -24.14 -22.01 8.86
C ILE A 192 -24.20 -23.55 8.84
N GLY A 193 -23.10 -24.22 8.51
CA GLY A 193 -22.99 -25.68 8.56
C GLY A 193 -23.22 -26.25 9.96
N LEU A 194 -22.61 -25.63 10.98
CA LEU A 194 -22.82 -25.98 12.39
C LEU A 194 -24.27 -25.77 12.84
N ALA A 195 -24.88 -24.63 12.48
CA ALA A 195 -26.29 -24.36 12.77
C ALA A 195 -27.23 -25.39 12.12
N GLY A 196 -26.93 -25.83 10.89
CA GLY A 196 -27.68 -26.88 10.20
C GLY A 196 -27.61 -28.25 10.91
N ILE A 197 -26.43 -28.63 11.41
CA ILE A 197 -26.24 -29.88 12.17
C ILE A 197 -26.97 -29.83 13.52
N VAL A 198 -26.88 -28.70 14.23
CA VAL A 198 -27.59 -28.47 15.49
C VAL A 198 -29.10 -28.55 15.26
N ARG A 199 -29.64 -27.88 14.24
CA ARG A 199 -31.06 -27.94 13.89
C ARG A 199 -31.53 -29.36 13.61
N ARG A 200 -30.77 -30.18 12.87
CA ARG A 200 -31.12 -31.60 12.63
C ARG A 200 -31.18 -32.44 13.91
N LYS A 201 -30.36 -32.12 14.93
CA LYS A 201 -30.37 -32.84 16.20
C LYS A 201 -31.54 -32.44 17.12
N PHE A 202 -32.00 -31.20 17.06
CA PHE A 202 -33.08 -30.70 17.93
C PHE A 202 -34.48 -30.76 17.29
N VAL A 203 -34.59 -30.96 15.98
CA VAL A 203 -35.89 -31.09 15.26
C VAL A 203 -36.33 -32.56 15.12
N LYS A 204 -35.56 -33.54 15.61
CA LYS A 204 -36.11 -34.87 15.93
C LYS A 204 -36.92 -34.80 17.23
N VAL A 205 -38.15 -34.30 17.11
CA VAL A 205 -39.34 -34.66 17.90
C VAL A 205 -40.38 -35.13 16.90
#